data_AF-A0A3B9ZQP5-F1
#
_entry.id   AF-A0A3B9ZQP5-F1
#
_cell.length_a   1.000
_cell.length_b   1.000
_cell.length_c   1.000
_cell.angle_alpha   90.00
_cell.angle_beta   90.00
_cell.angle_gamma   90.00
#
_symmetry.space_group_name_H-M   'P 1'
#
loop_
_entity.id
_entity.type
_entity.pdbx_description
1 polymer ?
#
loop_
_entity_poly.entity_id
_entity_poly.type
_entity_poly.pdbx_seq_one_letter_code
_entity_poly.pdbx_strand_id
1 'polypeptide(L)'
;MNRFALVLFLILAFQFRINASDLVEVLPLTNQILMLHFDDGYAIYHKKGQARSNEKVIVEMLNTTEAVKPINYLLKSIDDTNYTEGKNPTDIGRKTKGTEFTWMCQNWANGCVNPGPDHVEEHWIYLYLPQPLQSNKTYQLQTGSLANNGSQWTFTFNEQQQRSEAVHVNQIGYTPGATEKYGYVYHWAGDKGSINLTAYSGKNFYLLNLTTKQVAFTGKLTFRKTKTNAETGQVTETPSGNFLAADVYECNFSAFKEPGDYKLVVEGIGSSFPFRITDDLYRDVFYTSIRGLYHNRSGIELKKPYTEFERKAPHNPLITPGFAGKLKYTTSRFIDWTNGDNDDSNTEHPDKKAIEAGMKG
;
A
#
# COMPACT_ATOMS: atom_id res chain seq x y z
N MET A 1 19.37 -74.78 12.78
CA MET A 1 18.30 -73.99 12.12
C MET A 1 18.25 -72.63 12.78
N ASN A 2 18.93 -71.65 12.19
CA ASN A 2 19.18 -70.34 12.80
C ASN A 2 17.96 -69.42 12.63
N ARG A 3 17.53 -68.82 13.75
CA ARG A 3 16.54 -67.74 13.79
C ARG A 3 17.24 -66.41 13.54
N PHE A 4 16.98 -65.78 12.39
CA PHE A 4 17.28 -64.37 12.15
C PHE A 4 16.00 -63.57 12.41
N ALA A 5 16.03 -62.69 13.42
CA ALA A 5 15.02 -61.68 13.64
C ALA A 5 15.47 -60.39 12.94
N LEU A 6 14.74 -59.98 11.90
CA LEU A 6 14.95 -58.73 11.19
C LEU A 6 14.10 -57.65 11.89
N VAL A 7 14.74 -56.71 12.59
CA VAL A 7 14.07 -55.54 13.17
C VAL A 7 14.10 -54.43 12.12
N LEU A 8 12.93 -54.10 11.58
CA LEU A 8 12.74 -53.01 10.63
C LEU A 8 12.50 -51.71 11.40
N PHE A 9 13.47 -50.80 11.43
CA PHE A 9 13.30 -49.45 11.95
C PHE A 9 12.58 -48.59 10.90
N LEU A 10 11.30 -48.29 11.13
CA LEU A 10 10.54 -47.33 10.33
C LEU A 10 10.86 -45.92 10.84
N ILE A 11 11.74 -45.19 10.14
CA ILE A 11 11.94 -43.76 10.38
C ILE A 11 10.77 -43.03 9.71
N LEU A 12 9.73 -42.70 10.49
CA LEU A 12 8.72 -41.72 10.08
C LEU A 12 9.40 -40.35 10.04
N ALA A 13 9.87 -39.94 8.87
CA ALA A 13 10.16 -38.54 8.60
C ALA A 13 8.83 -37.79 8.54
N PHE A 14 8.39 -37.25 9.68
CA PHE A 14 7.40 -36.18 9.70
C PHE A 14 8.04 -34.97 9.00
N GLN A 15 7.75 -34.81 7.71
CA GLN A 15 7.93 -33.54 7.02
C GLN A 15 6.95 -32.57 7.65
N PHE A 16 7.35 -31.89 8.72
CA PHE A 16 6.69 -30.66 9.13
C PHE A 16 6.84 -29.70 7.96
N ARG A 17 5.79 -29.56 7.15
CA ARG A 17 5.66 -28.39 6.29
C ARG A 17 5.48 -27.22 7.25
N ILE A 18 6.57 -26.49 7.46
CA ILE A 18 6.49 -25.17 8.06
C ILE A 18 5.78 -24.33 7.01
N ASN A 19 4.50 -24.05 7.23
CA ASN A 19 3.81 -23.03 6.45
C ASN A 19 4.54 -21.72 6.76
N ALA A 20 5.20 -21.15 5.75
CA ALA A 20 5.98 -19.95 5.90
C ALA A 20 5.59 -19.00 4.77
N SER A 21 5.35 -17.74 5.13
CA SER A 21 5.10 -16.67 4.20
C SER A 21 6.27 -16.50 3.22
N ASP A 22 6.00 -16.01 2.03
CA ASP A 22 7.07 -15.72 1.07
C ASP A 22 7.69 -14.35 1.38
N LEU A 23 9.03 -14.28 1.39
CA LEU A 23 9.71 -12.99 1.48
C LEU A 23 9.76 -12.39 0.08
N VAL A 24 9.00 -11.31 -0.13
CA VAL A 24 8.84 -10.66 -1.43
C VAL A 24 9.86 -9.54 -1.65
N GLU A 25 10.33 -8.87 -0.60
CA GLU A 25 11.29 -7.78 -0.72
C GLU A 25 12.23 -7.67 0.50
N VAL A 26 13.50 -7.39 0.23
CA VAL A 26 14.50 -6.97 1.22
C VAL A 26 14.98 -5.58 0.84
N LEU A 27 14.45 -4.56 1.51
CA LEU A 27 14.64 -3.16 1.14
C LEU A 27 15.25 -2.35 2.29
N PRO A 28 16.44 -1.75 2.13
CA PRO A 28 16.94 -0.79 3.09
C PRO A 28 16.01 0.42 3.19
N LEU A 29 15.39 0.60 4.36
CA LEU A 29 14.58 1.78 4.65
C LEU A 29 15.48 2.98 4.97
N THR A 30 16.55 2.71 5.71
CA THR A 30 17.70 3.59 5.87
C THR A 30 18.97 2.76 5.88
N ASN A 31 20.14 3.38 6.01
CA ASN A 31 21.37 2.63 6.23
C ASN A 31 21.42 1.94 7.60
N GLN A 32 20.47 2.19 8.50
CA GLN A 32 20.43 1.57 9.83
C GLN A 32 19.17 0.72 10.07
N ILE A 33 18.24 0.68 9.10
CA ILE A 33 17.00 -0.10 9.19
C ILE A 33 16.81 -0.84 7.87
N LEU A 34 16.81 -2.18 7.93
CA LEU A 34 16.43 -3.04 6.83
C LEU A 34 14.97 -3.45 6.97
N MET A 35 14.16 -3.25 5.94
CA MET A 35 12.75 -3.63 5.92
C MET A 35 12.58 -4.90 5.09
N LEU A 36 11.94 -5.89 5.67
CA LEU A 36 11.56 -7.14 5.01
C LEU A 36 10.06 -7.14 4.78
N HIS A 37 9.62 -7.46 3.58
CA HIS A 37 8.20 -7.56 3.24
C HIS A 37 7.85 -9.02 2.97
N PHE A 38 6.90 -9.53 3.73
CA PHE A 38 6.35 -10.88 3.66
C PHE A 38 4.90 -10.84 3.18
N ASP A 39 4.53 -11.78 2.32
CA ASP A 39 3.18 -11.95 1.77
C ASP A 39 2.65 -13.34 2.15
N ASP A 40 1.58 -13.36 2.95
CA ASP A 40 1.00 -14.60 3.45
C ASP A 40 0.13 -15.32 2.42
N GLY A 41 -0.17 -14.75 1.24
CA GLY A 41 -0.87 -15.49 0.19
C GLY A 41 -1.81 -14.66 -0.69
N TYR A 42 -2.96 -15.21 -1.05
CA TYR A 42 -3.89 -14.53 -1.96
C TYR A 42 -5.36 -14.97 -1.78
N ALA A 43 -6.29 -14.10 -2.15
CA ALA A 43 -7.70 -14.40 -2.23
C ALA A 43 -8.10 -14.81 -3.66
N ILE A 44 -9.00 -15.79 -3.75
CA ILE A 44 -9.66 -16.19 -4.99
C ILE A 44 -11.07 -15.58 -4.96
N TYR A 45 -11.31 -14.62 -5.84
CA TYR A 45 -12.61 -13.96 -5.96
C TYR A 45 -13.58 -14.71 -6.88
N HIS A 46 -14.88 -14.62 -6.56
CA HIS A 46 -15.93 -15.12 -7.44
C HIS A 46 -15.98 -14.29 -8.74
N LYS A 47 -16.27 -14.95 -9.85
CA LYS A 47 -16.45 -14.29 -11.17
C LYS A 47 -17.92 -14.00 -11.45
N LYS A 48 -18.18 -13.18 -12.47
CA LYS A 48 -19.55 -12.90 -12.94
C LYS A 48 -20.32 -14.20 -13.20
N GLY A 49 -21.48 -14.35 -12.56
CA GLY A 49 -22.33 -15.55 -12.65
C GLY A 49 -22.01 -16.66 -11.65
N GLN A 50 -20.97 -16.49 -10.81
CA GLN A 50 -20.64 -17.41 -9.72
C GLN A 50 -21.22 -16.90 -8.39
N ALA A 51 -21.49 -17.83 -7.47
CA ALA A 51 -21.92 -17.47 -6.12
C ALA A 51 -20.75 -16.84 -5.33
N ARG A 52 -21.07 -15.87 -4.46
CA ARG A 52 -20.09 -15.25 -3.56
C ARG A 52 -19.43 -16.27 -2.62
N SER A 53 -20.14 -17.34 -2.28
CA SER A 53 -19.61 -18.46 -1.48
C SER A 53 -18.47 -19.22 -2.15
N ASN A 54 -18.15 -18.93 -3.41
CA ASN A 54 -17.01 -19.53 -4.11
C ASN A 54 -15.68 -18.83 -3.80
N GLU A 55 -15.72 -17.71 -3.09
CA GLU A 55 -14.50 -17.04 -2.64
C GLU A 55 -13.73 -17.88 -1.63
N LYS A 56 -12.40 -17.78 -1.67
CA LYS A 56 -11.50 -18.51 -0.79
C LYS A 56 -10.27 -17.68 -0.49
N VAL A 57 -9.68 -17.90 0.68
CA VAL A 57 -8.38 -17.39 1.05
C VAL A 57 -7.38 -18.54 1.07
N ILE A 58 -6.25 -18.37 0.41
CA ILE A 58 -5.11 -19.29 0.45
C ILE A 58 -4.00 -18.59 1.21
N VAL A 59 -3.62 -19.12 2.37
CA VAL A 59 -2.61 -18.52 3.24
C VAL A 59 -1.51 -19.51 3.64
N GLU A 60 -0.28 -19.02 3.62
CA GLU A 60 0.92 -19.60 4.23
C GLU A 60 1.41 -18.61 5.29
N MET A 61 0.84 -18.67 6.50
CA MET A 61 1.03 -17.63 7.50
C MET A 61 2.47 -17.48 7.96
N LEU A 62 2.94 -16.23 8.10
CA LEU A 62 4.21 -15.96 8.76
C LEU A 62 4.14 -16.36 10.24
N ASN A 63 5.15 -17.08 10.74
CA ASN A 63 5.31 -17.26 12.17
C ASN A 63 5.76 -15.94 12.83
N THR A 64 4.79 -15.08 13.15
CA THR A 64 5.03 -13.73 13.67
C THR A 64 5.74 -13.73 15.03
N THR A 65 5.65 -14.81 15.81
CA THR A 65 6.40 -14.96 17.07
C THR A 65 7.90 -15.17 16.83
N GLU A 66 8.25 -15.93 15.80
CA GLU A 66 9.66 -16.13 15.40
C GLU A 66 10.19 -14.94 14.61
N ALA A 67 9.36 -14.29 13.79
CA ALA A 67 9.76 -13.18 12.93
C ALA A 67 10.24 -11.94 13.72
N VAL A 68 9.83 -11.79 14.98
CA VAL A 68 10.24 -10.67 15.85
C VAL A 68 11.47 -10.97 16.72
N LYS A 69 12.13 -12.12 16.54
CA LYS A 69 13.32 -12.49 17.32
C LYS A 69 14.61 -12.15 16.57
N PRO A 70 15.48 -11.28 17.12
CA PRO A 70 16.76 -10.93 16.49
C PRO A 70 17.67 -12.11 16.13
N ILE A 71 17.62 -13.19 16.92
CA ILE A 71 18.44 -14.39 16.71
C ILE A 71 18.14 -15.10 15.38
N ASN A 72 16.96 -14.90 14.80
CA ASN A 72 16.55 -15.53 13.54
C ASN A 72 17.11 -14.79 12.30
N TYR A 73 17.87 -13.72 12.50
CA TYR A 73 18.44 -12.90 11.43
C TYR A 73 19.94 -12.75 11.60
N LEU A 74 20.72 -12.97 10.53
CA LEU A 74 22.16 -12.72 10.53
C LEU A 74 22.54 -11.98 9.24
N LEU A 75 23.04 -10.75 9.37
CA LEU A 75 23.51 -9.95 8.24
C LEU A 75 25.03 -10.07 8.12
N LYS A 76 25.51 -10.47 6.94
CA LYS A 76 26.94 -10.58 6.61
C LYS A 76 27.29 -9.70 5.42
N SER A 77 28.54 -9.30 5.31
CA SER A 77 29.09 -8.67 4.12
C SER A 77 30.53 -9.12 3.89
N ILE A 78 30.90 -9.25 2.63
CA ILE A 78 32.28 -9.54 2.21
C ILE A 78 33.10 -8.26 1.99
N ASP A 79 32.42 -7.12 1.81
CA ASP A 79 33.03 -5.85 1.40
C ASP A 79 32.77 -4.70 2.38
N ASP A 80 31.99 -4.93 3.45
CA ASP A 80 31.85 -4.05 4.63
C ASP A 80 32.43 -4.74 5.88
N THR A 81 33.53 -4.20 6.40
CA THR A 81 34.24 -4.72 7.58
C THR A 81 33.39 -4.74 8.84
N ASN A 82 32.34 -3.91 8.92
CA ASN A 82 31.40 -3.93 10.05
C ASN A 82 30.58 -5.22 10.11
N TYR A 83 30.51 -6.00 9.02
CA TYR A 83 29.65 -7.17 8.89
C TYR A 83 30.39 -8.44 8.45
N THR A 84 31.73 -8.47 8.50
CA THR A 84 32.53 -9.66 8.12
C THR A 84 32.17 -10.90 8.95
N GLU A 85 32.07 -10.77 10.28
CA GLU A 85 31.73 -11.89 11.18
C GLU A 85 30.23 -12.21 11.21
N GLY A 86 29.41 -11.37 10.58
CA GLY A 86 27.96 -11.40 10.69
C GLY A 86 27.46 -10.77 11.98
N LYS A 87 26.34 -10.03 11.89
CA LYS A 87 25.69 -9.42 13.06
C LYS A 87 24.19 -9.63 13.01
N ASN A 88 23.61 -9.95 14.17
CA ASN A 88 22.17 -9.90 14.38
C ASN A 88 21.72 -8.42 14.49
N PRO A 89 20.45 -8.11 14.15
CA PRO A 89 19.86 -6.83 14.49
C PRO A 89 19.79 -6.64 16.01
N THR A 90 19.76 -5.40 16.48
CA THR A 90 19.64 -5.08 17.91
C THR A 90 18.19 -5.03 18.38
N ASP A 91 17.26 -4.79 17.47
CA ASP A 91 15.83 -4.70 17.74
C ASP A 91 15.04 -5.04 16.46
N ILE A 92 13.78 -5.43 16.63
CA ILE A 92 12.86 -5.72 15.53
C ILE A 92 11.52 -5.02 15.75
N GLY A 93 11.04 -4.34 14.71
CA GLY A 93 9.66 -3.86 14.63
C GLY A 93 8.81 -4.68 13.66
N ARG A 94 7.49 -4.67 13.84
CA ARG A 94 6.54 -5.31 12.95
C ARG A 94 5.34 -4.41 12.65
N LYS A 95 4.99 -4.34 11.37
CA LYS A 95 3.72 -3.82 10.86
C LYS A 95 3.00 -4.93 10.13
N THR A 96 1.69 -5.05 10.30
CA THR A 96 0.86 -6.06 9.62
C THR A 96 -0.40 -5.40 9.10
N LYS A 97 -0.81 -5.77 7.89
CA LYS A 97 -2.01 -5.24 7.24
C LYS A 97 -2.74 -6.37 6.53
N GLY A 98 -4.07 -6.42 6.65
CA GLY A 98 -4.88 -7.20 5.73
C GLY A 98 -4.88 -6.55 4.34
N THR A 99 -4.66 -7.34 3.29
CA THR A 99 -4.48 -6.83 1.92
C THR A 99 -5.55 -7.32 0.97
N GLU A 100 -5.97 -8.58 1.09
CA GLU A 100 -7.05 -9.15 0.30
C GLU A 100 -8.14 -9.70 1.21
N PHE A 101 -9.36 -9.17 1.08
CA PHE A 101 -10.51 -9.55 1.89
C PHE A 101 -11.54 -10.28 1.04
N THR A 102 -12.12 -11.35 1.58
CA THR A 102 -13.24 -12.06 0.95
C THR A 102 -14.55 -11.69 1.64
N TRP A 103 -15.66 -11.78 0.90
CA TRP A 103 -17.03 -11.60 1.39
C TRP A 103 -17.63 -12.91 1.92
N MET A 104 -16.78 -13.87 2.28
CA MET A 104 -17.23 -15.17 2.74
C MET A 104 -17.97 -15.05 4.08
N CYS A 105 -19.04 -15.82 4.20
CA CYS A 105 -19.78 -15.94 5.45
C CYS A 105 -20.17 -17.38 5.72
N GLN A 106 -19.34 -18.05 6.51
CA GLN A 106 -19.50 -19.48 6.78
C GLN A 106 -20.55 -19.76 7.86
N ASN A 107 -20.75 -18.81 8.78
CA ASN A 107 -21.80 -18.88 9.79
C ASN A 107 -22.36 -17.48 10.12
N TRP A 108 -23.60 -17.43 10.59
CA TRP A 108 -24.26 -16.20 11.02
C TRP A 108 -24.62 -16.29 12.50
N ALA A 109 -24.04 -15.40 13.31
CA ALA A 109 -24.41 -15.20 14.72
C ALA A 109 -24.86 -13.75 14.91
N ASN A 110 -24.10 -12.92 15.63
CA ASN A 110 -24.32 -11.46 15.72
C ASN A 110 -23.54 -10.70 14.63
N GLY A 111 -23.53 -11.26 13.43
CA GLY A 111 -22.64 -10.87 12.35
C GLY A 111 -22.06 -12.09 11.66
N CYS A 112 -21.28 -11.83 10.62
CA CYS A 112 -20.63 -12.88 9.86
C CYS A 112 -19.47 -13.51 10.65
N VAL A 113 -19.42 -14.83 10.70
CA VAL A 113 -18.37 -15.59 11.40
C VAL A 113 -17.72 -16.59 10.45
N ASN A 114 -16.40 -16.48 10.31
CA ASN A 114 -15.57 -17.39 9.51
C ASN A 114 -14.60 -18.14 10.44
N PRO A 115 -14.73 -19.47 10.62
CA PRO A 115 -13.75 -20.27 11.37
C PRO A 115 -12.39 -20.40 10.67
N GLY A 116 -12.32 -20.15 9.36
CA GLY A 116 -11.07 -20.08 8.61
C GLY A 116 -10.64 -18.63 8.32
N PRO A 117 -9.44 -18.43 7.74
CA PRO A 117 -8.97 -17.13 7.29
C PRO A 117 -9.96 -16.52 6.29
N ASP A 118 -10.36 -15.27 6.52
CA ASP A 118 -11.26 -14.50 5.65
C ASP A 118 -10.55 -13.35 4.93
N HIS A 119 -9.27 -13.15 5.23
CA HIS A 119 -8.36 -12.25 4.55
C HIS A 119 -6.93 -12.78 4.53
N VAL A 120 -6.13 -12.22 3.62
CA VAL A 120 -4.67 -12.37 3.57
C VAL A 120 -4.02 -11.20 4.30
N GLU A 121 -2.90 -11.47 4.96
CA GLU A 121 -2.07 -10.44 5.60
C GLU A 121 -0.75 -10.27 4.85
N GLU A 122 -0.23 -9.04 4.86
CA GLU A 122 1.17 -8.76 4.56
C GLU A 122 1.86 -8.23 5.82
N HIS A 123 3.14 -8.58 5.97
CA HIS A 123 3.95 -8.17 7.10
C HIS A 123 5.19 -7.39 6.65
N TRP A 124 5.47 -6.27 7.33
CA TRP A 124 6.74 -5.56 7.22
C TRP A 124 7.52 -5.73 8.52
N ILE A 125 8.68 -6.38 8.44
CA ILE A 125 9.60 -6.59 9.55
C ILE A 125 10.76 -5.61 9.42
N TYR A 126 10.98 -4.79 10.46
CA TYR A 126 12.01 -3.76 10.48
C TYR A 126 13.17 -4.22 11.36
N LEU A 127 14.30 -4.54 10.74
CA LEU A 127 15.52 -4.93 11.43
C LEU A 127 16.36 -3.69 11.73
N TYR A 128 16.52 -3.35 13.01
CA TYR A 128 17.38 -2.26 13.45
C TYR A 128 18.81 -2.76 13.57
N LEU A 129 19.71 -2.20 12.77
CA LEU A 129 21.06 -2.71 12.60
C LEU A 129 22.04 -2.12 13.61
N PRO A 130 22.99 -2.92 14.16
CA PRO A 130 23.96 -2.43 15.13
C PRO A 130 25.00 -1.45 14.56
N GLN A 131 25.17 -1.43 13.24
CA GLN A 131 26.08 -0.53 12.51
C GLN A 131 25.35 0.00 11.26
N PRO A 132 25.69 1.20 10.76
CA PRO A 132 25.15 1.67 9.49
C PRO A 132 25.76 0.86 8.32
N LEU A 133 24.92 0.51 7.36
CA LEU A 133 25.30 0.04 6.04
C LEU A 133 26.11 1.13 5.32
N GLN A 134 27.08 0.68 4.52
CA GLN A 134 27.96 1.52 3.72
C GLN A 134 27.51 1.51 2.26
N SER A 135 27.56 2.68 1.62
CA SER A 135 27.16 2.84 0.22
C SER A 135 28.03 1.98 -0.71
N ASN A 136 27.39 1.39 -1.72
CA ASN A 136 27.95 0.47 -2.71
C ASN A 136 28.52 -0.84 -2.15
N LYS A 137 28.11 -1.24 -0.95
CA LYS A 137 28.47 -2.54 -0.35
C LYS A 137 27.35 -3.56 -0.50
N THR A 138 27.75 -4.83 -0.52
CA THR A 138 26.83 -5.96 -0.72
C THR A 138 26.67 -6.74 0.58
N TYR A 139 25.43 -7.05 0.90
CA TYR A 139 25.04 -7.72 2.13
C TYR A 139 24.26 -8.99 1.82
N GLN A 140 24.48 -10.01 2.63
CA GLN A 140 23.69 -11.22 2.65
C GLN A 140 22.96 -11.30 3.98
N LEU A 141 21.63 -11.21 3.93
CA LEU A 141 20.76 -11.46 5.07
C LEU A 141 20.38 -12.93 5.11
N GLN A 142 20.56 -13.58 6.25
CA GLN A 142 20.06 -14.92 6.52
C GLN A 142 18.79 -14.81 7.37
N THR A 143 17.73 -15.52 7.00
CA THR A 143 16.42 -15.54 7.71
C THR A 143 16.03 -16.92 8.22
N GLY A 144 16.93 -17.91 8.11
CA GLY A 144 16.64 -19.28 8.50
C GLY A 144 15.45 -19.84 7.71
N SER A 145 14.48 -20.43 8.40
CA SER A 145 13.26 -21.01 7.82
C SER A 145 12.04 -20.09 7.93
N LEU A 146 12.23 -18.78 8.11
CA LEU A 146 11.10 -17.83 8.23
C LEU A 146 10.33 -17.65 6.93
N ALA A 147 10.99 -17.81 5.79
CA ALA A 147 10.39 -17.69 4.47
C ALA A 147 10.39 -19.05 3.74
N ASN A 148 9.34 -19.33 2.97
CA ASN A 148 9.24 -20.58 2.21
C ASN A 148 10.09 -20.56 0.92
N ASN A 149 10.16 -19.40 0.27
CA ASN A 149 10.94 -19.17 -0.96
C ASN A 149 12.45 -18.98 -0.76
N GLY A 150 12.99 -19.06 0.46
CA GLY A 150 14.43 -18.97 0.67
C GLY A 150 14.88 -18.75 2.12
N SER A 151 16.19 -18.83 2.34
CA SER A 151 16.81 -18.62 3.66
C SER A 151 17.94 -17.59 3.66
N GLN A 152 18.32 -17.11 2.47
CA GLN A 152 19.41 -16.15 2.26
C GLN A 152 19.07 -15.17 1.15
N TRP A 153 19.32 -13.89 1.40
CA TRP A 153 18.88 -12.78 0.55
C TRP A 153 20.04 -11.83 0.34
N THR A 154 20.39 -11.54 -0.91
CA THR A 154 21.51 -10.66 -1.24
C THR A 154 21.00 -9.33 -1.76
N PHE A 155 21.53 -8.23 -1.25
CA PHE A 155 21.21 -6.89 -1.71
C PHE A 155 22.43 -5.97 -1.63
N THR A 156 22.42 -4.90 -2.43
CA THR A 156 23.44 -3.85 -2.39
C THR A 156 22.82 -2.58 -1.84
N PHE A 157 23.47 -1.97 -0.83
CA PHE A 157 23.04 -0.67 -0.32
C PHE A 157 23.62 0.43 -1.22
N ASN A 158 22.79 1.03 -2.07
CA ASN A 158 23.15 2.19 -2.89
C ASN A 158 21.97 3.17 -2.93
N GLU A 159 22.13 4.33 -2.31
CA GLU A 159 21.05 5.30 -2.14
C GLU A 159 20.47 5.83 -3.46
N GLN A 160 21.27 5.87 -4.53
CA GLN A 160 20.82 6.36 -5.84
C GLN A 160 20.01 5.33 -6.62
N GLN A 161 20.29 4.04 -6.41
CA GLN A 161 19.66 2.94 -7.13
C GLN A 161 18.44 2.39 -6.37
N GLN A 162 18.53 2.27 -5.05
CA GLN A 162 17.49 1.68 -4.22
C GLN A 162 16.41 2.72 -3.86
N ARG A 163 15.14 2.32 -3.98
CA ARG A 163 14.04 3.09 -3.41
C ARG A 163 14.08 2.93 -1.89
N SER A 164 13.79 3.97 -1.14
CA SER A 164 13.40 3.84 0.26
C SER A 164 11.93 4.21 0.41
N GLU A 165 11.16 3.39 1.13
CA GLU A 165 9.77 3.73 1.48
C GLU A 165 9.67 5.01 2.30
N ALA A 166 10.75 5.41 2.96
CA ALA A 166 10.77 6.61 3.77
C ALA A 166 10.81 7.89 2.93
N VAL A 167 11.13 7.84 1.63
CA VAL A 167 11.31 9.03 0.78
C VAL A 167 10.08 9.24 -0.12
N HIS A 168 9.30 10.26 0.19
CA HIS A 168 8.02 10.58 -0.44
C HIS A 168 8.14 11.83 -1.30
N VAL A 169 7.60 11.77 -2.51
CA VAL A 169 7.54 12.90 -3.47
C VAL A 169 6.18 12.90 -4.16
N ASN A 170 5.82 14.00 -4.82
CA ASN A 170 4.74 13.97 -5.80
C ASN A 170 5.18 13.11 -6.99
N GLN A 171 4.58 11.93 -7.16
CA GLN A 171 4.97 10.97 -8.20
C GLN A 171 4.59 11.41 -9.62
N ILE A 172 3.69 12.39 -9.76
CA ILE A 172 3.49 13.05 -11.05
C ILE A 172 4.68 13.98 -11.29
N GLY A 173 4.94 14.87 -10.34
CA GLY A 173 6.07 15.79 -10.36
C GLY A 173 5.72 17.23 -10.01
N TYR A 174 6.47 18.17 -10.58
CA TYR A 174 6.34 19.61 -10.30
C TYR A 174 6.48 20.45 -11.58
N THR A 175 5.90 21.65 -11.60
CA THR A 175 6.21 22.61 -12.67
C THR A 175 7.47 23.42 -12.31
N PRO A 176 8.29 23.85 -13.29
CA PRO A 176 9.42 24.74 -13.04
C PRO A 176 9.06 25.97 -12.20
N GLY A 177 7.90 26.57 -12.52
CA GLY A 177 7.36 27.76 -11.85
C GLY A 177 6.70 27.52 -10.48
N ALA A 178 6.56 26.27 -10.01
CA ALA A 178 5.96 26.00 -8.71
C ALA A 178 6.77 26.67 -7.58
N THR A 179 6.09 27.49 -6.77
CA THR A 179 6.68 28.22 -5.63
C THR A 179 7.14 27.29 -4.52
N GLU A 180 6.54 26.10 -4.44
CA GLU A 180 6.80 25.09 -3.42
C GLU A 180 7.04 23.74 -4.06
N LYS A 181 8.22 23.17 -3.81
CA LYS A 181 8.59 21.82 -4.23
C LYS A 181 9.33 21.13 -3.09
N TYR A 182 8.68 20.13 -2.52
CA TYR A 182 9.16 19.38 -1.37
C TYR A 182 9.14 17.88 -1.66
N GLY A 183 10.16 17.19 -1.17
CA GLY A 183 10.06 15.80 -0.78
C GLY A 183 9.97 15.69 0.74
N TYR A 184 9.33 14.65 1.22
CA TYR A 184 9.22 14.37 2.65
C TYR A 184 9.90 13.06 3.00
N VAL A 185 10.53 13.03 4.17
CA VAL A 185 11.16 11.83 4.70
C VAL A 185 10.54 11.47 6.05
N TYR A 186 9.83 10.35 6.08
CA TYR A 186 9.19 9.80 7.28
C TYR A 186 8.78 8.35 7.05
N HIS A 187 8.62 7.58 8.13
CA HIS A 187 8.03 6.24 8.06
C HIS A 187 7.40 5.83 9.40
N TRP A 188 6.29 5.11 9.33
CA TRP A 188 5.66 4.47 10.50
C TRP A 188 5.90 2.97 10.45
N ALA A 189 6.64 2.46 11.43
CA ALA A 189 7.18 1.11 11.50
C ALA A 189 6.31 0.14 12.34
N GLY A 190 4.99 0.36 12.39
CA GLY A 190 4.10 -0.54 13.13
C GLY A 190 4.20 -0.33 14.63
N ASP A 191 4.47 -1.41 15.36
CA ASP A 191 4.65 -1.41 16.81
C ASP A 191 5.80 -0.52 17.32
N LYS A 192 6.76 -0.15 16.46
CA LYS A 192 7.81 0.83 16.76
C LYS A 192 7.42 2.29 16.52
N GLY A 193 6.24 2.54 15.96
CA GLY A 193 5.77 3.89 15.66
C GLY A 193 6.67 4.61 14.66
N SER A 194 6.86 5.92 14.84
CA SER A 194 7.79 6.73 14.04
C SER A 194 9.22 6.19 14.11
N ILE A 195 9.85 5.98 12.96
CA ILE A 195 11.30 5.74 12.93
C ILE A 195 12.06 7.00 13.38
N ASN A 196 13.23 6.82 14.01
CA ASN A 196 14.07 7.93 14.44
C ASN A 196 14.99 8.39 13.29
N LEU A 197 14.74 9.59 12.78
CA LEU A 197 15.51 10.18 11.69
C LEU A 197 16.48 11.29 12.14
N THR A 198 16.65 11.49 13.45
CA THR A 198 17.44 12.60 14.02
C THR A 198 18.87 12.62 13.49
N ALA A 199 19.50 11.44 13.35
CA ALA A 199 20.86 11.29 12.86
C ALA A 199 21.04 11.65 11.36
N TYR A 200 19.94 11.85 10.62
CA TYR A 200 19.96 12.26 9.21
C TYR A 200 19.68 13.75 9.01
N SER A 201 19.23 14.45 10.05
CA SER A 201 19.04 15.90 9.99
C SER A 201 20.34 16.61 9.58
N GLY A 202 20.26 17.51 8.61
CA GLY A 202 21.41 18.23 8.07
C GLY A 202 22.28 17.46 7.06
N LYS A 203 21.98 16.18 6.79
CA LYS A 203 22.59 15.45 5.68
C LYS A 203 22.13 16.00 4.33
N ASN A 204 22.90 15.72 3.28
CA ASN A 204 22.52 16.17 1.95
C ASN A 204 21.36 15.32 1.40
N PHE A 205 20.56 15.97 0.58
CA PHE A 205 19.78 15.29 -0.44
C PHE A 205 20.16 15.84 -1.82
N TYR A 206 19.84 15.06 -2.84
CA TYR A 206 20.15 15.38 -4.23
C TYR A 206 18.93 15.22 -5.12
N LEU A 207 18.85 16.03 -6.18
CA LEU A 207 18.08 15.67 -7.37
C LEU A 207 19.03 15.02 -8.37
N LEU A 208 18.86 13.72 -8.57
CA LEU A 208 19.62 12.96 -9.56
C LEU A 208 18.87 13.00 -10.89
N ASN A 209 19.47 13.59 -11.92
CA ASN A 209 18.90 13.59 -13.26
C ASN A 209 19.01 12.19 -13.87
N LEU A 210 17.88 11.63 -14.30
CA LEU A 210 17.81 10.25 -14.77
C LEU A 210 18.36 10.05 -16.18
N THR A 211 18.50 11.12 -16.96
CA THR A 211 19.10 11.09 -18.31
C THR A 211 20.62 11.19 -18.21
N THR A 212 21.13 12.22 -17.55
CA THR A 212 22.58 12.48 -17.48
C THR A 212 23.28 11.65 -16.41
N LYS A 213 22.51 11.07 -15.47
CA LYS A 213 23.01 10.39 -14.26
C LYS A 213 23.86 11.29 -13.35
N GLN A 214 23.69 12.62 -13.46
CA GLN A 214 24.41 13.60 -12.65
C GLN A 214 23.50 14.22 -11.58
N VAL A 215 24.12 14.64 -10.48
CA VAL A 215 23.45 15.46 -9.47
C VAL A 215 23.19 16.85 -10.06
N ALA A 216 21.92 17.21 -10.18
CA ALA A 216 21.48 18.50 -10.72
C ALA A 216 21.22 19.55 -9.62
N PHE A 217 20.95 19.09 -8.39
CA PHE A 217 20.68 19.95 -7.25
C PHE A 217 21.13 19.26 -5.96
N THR A 218 21.63 20.04 -5.00
CA THR A 218 21.97 19.58 -3.66
C THR A 218 21.29 20.48 -2.63
N GLY A 219 20.62 19.87 -1.66
CA GLY A 219 20.03 20.57 -0.53
C GLY A 219 20.27 19.83 0.78
N LYS A 220 19.67 20.31 1.86
CA LYS A 220 19.79 19.72 3.20
C LYS A 220 18.45 19.16 3.68
N LEU A 221 18.49 17.97 4.28
CA LEU A 221 17.34 17.39 4.96
C LEU A 221 17.10 18.17 6.26
N THR A 222 15.92 18.74 6.45
CA THR A 222 15.59 19.53 7.64
C THR A 222 14.38 18.97 8.35
N PHE A 223 14.33 19.07 9.68
CA PHE A 223 13.15 18.72 10.44
C PHE A 223 12.00 19.65 10.09
N ARG A 224 10.81 19.10 9.79
CA ARG A 224 9.61 19.86 9.44
C ARG A 224 8.60 19.87 10.57
N LYS A 225 8.16 18.70 11.03
CA LYS A 225 7.06 18.55 12.00
C LYS A 225 7.20 17.30 12.86
N THR A 226 6.68 17.38 14.09
CA THR A 226 6.65 16.25 15.04
C THR A 226 5.50 15.30 14.71
N LYS A 227 5.60 14.05 15.14
CA LYS A 227 4.53 13.04 15.12
C LYS A 227 3.28 13.41 15.96
N THR A 228 3.40 14.41 16.82
CA THR A 228 2.32 14.92 17.67
C THR A 228 1.74 16.24 17.17
N ASN A 229 2.22 16.76 16.04
CA ASN A 229 1.62 17.93 15.41
C ASN A 229 0.27 17.54 14.81
N ALA A 230 -0.82 18.05 15.38
CA ALA A 230 -2.16 17.76 14.88
C ALA A 230 -2.34 18.30 13.45
N GLU A 231 -2.89 17.47 12.57
CA GLU A 231 -3.23 17.81 11.18
C GLU A 231 -4.72 17.61 10.85
N THR A 232 -5.47 16.95 11.75
CA THR A 232 -6.91 16.79 11.67
C THR A 232 -7.59 17.15 13.00
N GLY A 233 -8.86 17.57 12.92
CA GLY A 233 -9.74 17.69 14.08
C GLY A 233 -10.29 16.35 14.60
N GLN A 234 -10.06 15.25 13.88
CA GLN A 234 -10.56 13.91 14.22
C GLN A 234 -9.68 13.21 15.27
N VAL A 235 -9.62 13.77 16.48
CA VAL A 235 -8.72 13.30 17.56
C VAL A 235 -9.04 11.90 18.10
N THR A 236 -10.22 11.36 17.82
CA THR A 236 -10.63 9.99 18.21
C THR A 236 -10.29 8.95 17.16
N GLU A 237 -9.97 9.36 15.93
CA GLU A 237 -9.68 8.44 14.81
C GLU A 237 -8.18 8.18 14.63
N THR A 238 -7.33 9.00 15.26
CA THR A 238 -5.88 8.84 15.15
C THR A 238 -5.15 9.43 16.37
N PRO A 239 -4.01 8.84 16.80
CA PRO A 239 -3.21 9.40 17.88
C PRO A 239 -2.84 10.87 17.63
N SER A 240 -3.02 11.71 18.65
CA SER A 240 -2.66 13.14 18.62
C SER A 240 -3.29 13.95 17.47
N GLY A 241 -4.36 13.47 16.82
CA GLY A 241 -4.92 14.13 15.64
C GLY A 241 -3.96 14.17 14.45
N ASN A 242 -3.05 13.19 14.34
CA ASN A 242 -2.06 13.06 13.26
C ASN A 242 -2.17 11.66 12.62
N PHE A 243 -2.51 11.56 11.34
CA PHE A 243 -2.67 10.29 10.63
C PHE A 243 -1.34 9.64 10.25
N LEU A 244 -0.27 10.42 10.14
CA LEU A 244 1.07 9.89 9.89
C LEU A 244 1.65 9.21 11.13
N ALA A 245 1.36 9.74 12.32
CA ALA A 245 1.94 9.35 13.60
C ALA A 245 3.49 9.22 13.54
N ALA A 246 4.13 10.05 12.71
CA ALA A 246 5.55 10.03 12.42
C ALA A 246 6.17 11.43 12.37
N ASP A 247 7.42 11.55 12.82
CA ASP A 247 8.21 12.76 12.65
C ASP A 247 8.54 12.93 11.17
N VAL A 248 8.34 14.16 10.65
CA VAL A 248 8.50 14.47 9.24
C VAL A 248 9.70 15.38 9.03
N TYR A 249 10.57 14.98 8.12
CA TYR A 249 11.66 15.77 7.60
C TYR A 249 11.35 16.19 6.16
N GLU A 250 11.96 17.27 5.68
CA GLU A 250 11.74 17.80 4.34
C GLU A 250 13.02 17.97 3.54
N CYS A 251 12.88 17.79 2.23
CA CYS A 251 13.85 18.15 1.22
C CYS A 251 13.23 19.27 0.39
N ASN A 252 13.57 20.53 0.68
CA ASN A 252 13.07 21.69 -0.06
C ASN A 252 13.94 21.98 -1.29
N PHE A 253 13.40 21.74 -2.48
CA PHE A 253 14.04 22.05 -3.76
C PHE A 253 13.21 23.04 -4.60
N SER A 254 12.45 23.91 -3.93
CA SER A 254 11.60 24.94 -4.57
C SER A 254 12.38 25.85 -5.52
N ALA A 255 13.65 26.12 -5.21
CA ALA A 255 14.53 26.95 -6.04
C ALA A 255 14.95 26.30 -7.37
N PHE A 256 14.87 24.97 -7.49
CA PHE A 256 15.27 24.24 -8.69
C PHE A 256 14.21 24.36 -9.80
N LYS A 257 14.61 24.64 -11.03
CA LYS A 257 13.67 24.92 -12.14
C LYS A 257 13.94 24.13 -13.41
N GLU A 258 15.09 23.47 -13.51
CA GLU A 258 15.50 22.81 -14.75
C GLU A 258 14.56 21.64 -15.09
N PRO A 259 13.88 21.66 -16.25
CA PRO A 259 13.04 20.56 -16.66
C PRO A 259 13.81 19.24 -16.81
N GLY A 260 13.14 18.12 -16.57
CA GLY A 260 13.73 16.79 -16.70
C GLY A 260 13.07 15.73 -15.82
N ASP A 261 13.60 14.52 -15.89
CA ASP A 261 13.20 13.39 -15.06
C ASP A 261 14.22 13.19 -13.94
N TYR A 262 13.74 13.14 -12.70
CA TYR A 262 14.58 13.14 -11.51
C TYR A 262 14.19 12.05 -10.52
N LYS A 263 15.15 11.66 -9.67
CA LYS A 263 14.90 11.04 -8.38
C LYS A 263 15.39 11.97 -7.26
N LEU A 264 14.66 12.02 -6.16
CA LEU A 264 15.15 12.59 -4.91
C LEU A 264 15.96 11.52 -4.18
N VAL A 265 17.22 11.80 -3.87
CA VAL A 265 18.13 10.87 -3.16
C VAL A 265 18.53 11.49 -1.84
N VAL A 266 18.44 10.76 -0.73
CA VAL A 266 18.81 11.25 0.60
C VAL A 266 19.94 10.40 1.17
N GLU A 267 21.04 11.03 1.58
CA GLU A 267 22.25 10.36 2.08
C GLU A 267 21.95 9.43 3.25
N GLY A 268 22.38 8.16 3.15
CA GLY A 268 22.13 7.14 4.16
C GLY A 268 20.68 6.69 4.26
N ILE A 269 19.77 7.10 3.37
CA ILE A 269 18.38 6.65 3.38
C ILE A 269 18.05 5.88 2.10
N GLY A 270 18.09 6.53 0.94
CA GLY A 270 17.66 5.94 -0.32
C GLY A 270 17.09 6.99 -1.28
N SER A 271 16.41 6.51 -2.32
CA SER A 271 15.78 7.35 -3.33
C SER A 271 14.26 7.25 -3.35
N SER A 272 13.61 8.28 -3.89
CA SER A 272 12.18 8.28 -4.20
C SER A 272 11.87 7.44 -5.45
N PHE A 273 10.58 7.30 -5.75
CA PHE A 273 10.14 7.06 -7.12
C PHE A 273 10.58 8.19 -8.05
N PRO A 274 10.76 7.93 -9.35
CA PRO A 274 11.04 8.97 -10.32
C PRO A 274 9.87 9.95 -10.42
N PHE A 275 10.17 11.22 -10.70
CA PHE A 275 9.17 12.25 -10.97
C PHE A 275 9.69 13.24 -12.01
N ARG A 276 8.78 13.98 -12.65
CA ARG A 276 9.11 14.92 -13.72
C ARG A 276 9.06 16.37 -13.26
N ILE A 277 9.93 17.21 -13.81
CA ILE A 277 9.80 18.66 -13.77
C ILE A 277 9.57 19.15 -15.20
N THR A 278 8.39 19.72 -15.48
CA THR A 278 8.01 20.22 -16.82
C THR A 278 6.86 21.21 -16.72
N ASP A 279 6.73 22.13 -17.68
CA ASP A 279 5.70 23.18 -17.68
C ASP A 279 4.27 22.62 -17.87
N ASP A 280 4.13 21.53 -18.62
CA ASP A 280 2.85 20.92 -18.99
C ASP A 280 2.41 19.77 -18.08
N LEU A 281 3.05 19.62 -16.91
CA LEU A 281 2.92 18.47 -16.03
C LEU A 281 1.46 18.08 -15.73
N TYR A 282 0.60 19.06 -15.47
CA TYR A 282 -0.79 18.81 -15.08
C TYR A 282 -1.76 18.66 -16.25
N ARG A 283 -1.30 18.78 -17.51
CA ARG A 283 -2.16 18.61 -18.68
C ARG A 283 -2.74 17.20 -18.73
N ASP A 284 -1.90 16.18 -18.56
CA ASP A 284 -2.33 14.78 -18.61
C ASP A 284 -3.19 14.39 -17.40
N VAL A 285 -2.86 14.94 -16.21
CA VAL A 285 -3.69 14.78 -15.01
C VAL A 285 -5.08 15.35 -15.25
N PHE A 286 -5.17 16.60 -15.71
CA PHE A 286 -6.43 17.26 -16.03
C PHE A 286 -7.22 16.49 -17.08
N TYR A 287 -6.59 16.13 -18.20
CA TYR A 287 -7.23 15.36 -19.25
C TYR A 287 -7.79 14.04 -18.72
N THR A 288 -6.99 13.29 -17.96
CA THR A 288 -7.39 11.99 -17.39
C THR A 288 -8.55 12.14 -16.41
N SER A 289 -8.52 13.14 -15.51
CA SER A 289 -9.61 13.40 -14.57
C SER A 289 -10.92 13.75 -15.28
N ILE A 290 -10.88 14.63 -16.28
CA ILE A 290 -12.08 15.01 -17.06
C ILE A 290 -12.57 13.84 -17.93
N ARG A 291 -11.66 13.03 -18.46
CA ARG A 291 -12.03 11.77 -19.14
C ARG A 291 -12.71 10.81 -18.19
N GLY A 292 -12.33 10.76 -16.91
CA GLY A 292 -13.06 10.02 -15.88
C GLY A 292 -14.53 10.43 -15.79
N LEU A 293 -14.83 11.73 -15.84
CA LEU A 293 -16.22 12.24 -15.84
C LEU A 293 -17.01 11.78 -17.08
N TYR A 294 -16.37 11.78 -18.27
CA TYR A 294 -17.01 11.25 -19.48
C TYR A 294 -17.41 9.78 -19.31
N HIS A 295 -16.53 8.93 -18.77
CA HIS A 295 -16.83 7.51 -18.59
C HIS A 295 -17.91 7.25 -17.53
N ASN A 296 -18.08 8.16 -16.56
CA ASN A 296 -19.12 8.11 -15.54
C ASN A 296 -20.49 8.63 -16.00
N ARG A 297 -20.64 9.11 -17.24
CA ARG A 297 -21.94 9.58 -17.76
C ARG A 297 -22.97 8.45 -17.87
N SER A 298 -24.08 8.54 -17.13
CA SER A 298 -25.22 7.65 -17.30
C SER A 298 -26.07 8.06 -18.52
N GLY A 299 -26.96 7.18 -18.99
CA GLY A 299 -27.94 7.48 -20.04
C GLY A 299 -27.41 7.50 -21.46
N ILE A 300 -26.09 7.39 -21.68
CA ILE A 300 -25.48 7.39 -23.01
C ILE A 300 -24.64 6.13 -23.25
N GLU A 301 -24.59 5.72 -24.52
CA GLU A 301 -23.64 4.73 -25.01
C GLU A 301 -22.23 5.36 -25.04
N LEU A 302 -21.24 4.59 -24.60
CA LEU A 302 -19.83 4.90 -24.82
C LEU A 302 -19.31 4.00 -25.95
N LYS A 303 -18.69 4.60 -26.95
CA LYS A 303 -18.20 3.89 -28.13
C LYS A 303 -17.00 4.56 -28.78
N LYS A 304 -16.38 3.85 -29.71
CA LYS A 304 -15.37 4.42 -30.62
C LYS A 304 -15.95 5.52 -31.52
N PRO A 305 -15.16 6.54 -31.90
CA PRO A 305 -13.74 6.75 -31.58
C PRO A 305 -13.52 7.48 -30.23
N TYR A 306 -14.57 7.68 -29.42
CA TYR A 306 -14.47 8.50 -28.21
C TYR A 306 -13.89 7.77 -27.00
N THR A 307 -13.89 6.44 -26.98
CA THR A 307 -13.22 5.61 -25.98
C THR A 307 -13.02 4.17 -26.46
N GLU A 308 -12.05 3.49 -25.88
CA GLU A 308 -11.84 2.03 -26.00
C GLU A 308 -12.69 1.23 -24.98
N PHE A 309 -13.24 1.89 -23.95
CA PHE A 309 -14.09 1.27 -22.93
C PHE A 309 -15.56 1.35 -23.35
N GLU A 310 -15.91 0.61 -24.41
CA GLU A 310 -17.25 0.65 -24.98
C GLU A 310 -18.29 0.03 -24.04
N ARG A 311 -19.46 0.66 -23.93
CA ARG A 311 -20.62 0.12 -23.23
C ARG A 311 -21.91 0.71 -23.76
N LYS A 312 -22.98 -0.08 -23.73
CA LYS A 312 -24.34 0.41 -24.00
C LYS A 312 -24.76 1.47 -22.98
N ALA A 313 -25.81 2.23 -23.30
CA ALA A 313 -26.38 3.21 -22.39
C ALA A 313 -26.98 2.54 -21.15
N PRO A 314 -26.49 2.84 -19.92
CA PRO A 314 -27.14 2.45 -18.68
C PRO A 314 -28.22 3.47 -18.33
N HIS A 315 -29.29 3.01 -17.68
CA HIS A 315 -30.36 3.87 -17.14
C HIS A 315 -30.95 4.89 -18.15
N ASN A 316 -30.87 4.61 -19.45
CA ASN A 316 -31.55 5.41 -20.45
C ASN A 316 -33.02 4.96 -20.50
N PRO A 317 -33.98 5.87 -20.26
CA PRO A 317 -35.39 5.51 -20.15
C PRO A 317 -36.01 4.96 -21.45
N LEU A 318 -35.37 5.21 -22.60
CA LEU A 318 -35.86 4.79 -23.91
C LEU A 318 -35.26 3.46 -24.37
N ILE A 319 -33.98 3.19 -24.09
CA ILE A 319 -33.24 2.07 -24.70
C ILE A 319 -32.65 1.07 -23.71
N THR A 320 -32.57 1.39 -22.41
CA THR A 320 -32.10 0.43 -21.41
C THR A 320 -33.25 -0.53 -21.05
N PRO A 321 -33.09 -1.85 -21.24
CA PRO A 321 -34.11 -2.83 -20.87
C PRO A 321 -34.54 -2.66 -19.40
N GLY A 322 -35.84 -2.74 -19.15
CA GLY A 322 -36.42 -2.59 -17.80
C GLY A 322 -36.76 -1.16 -17.38
N PHE A 323 -36.38 -0.12 -18.16
CA PHE A 323 -36.71 1.29 -17.85
C PHE A 323 -37.90 1.86 -18.64
N ALA A 324 -38.33 1.20 -19.71
CA ALA A 324 -39.43 1.66 -20.55
C ALA A 324 -40.72 1.84 -19.71
N GLY A 325 -41.31 3.04 -19.76
CA GLY A 325 -42.53 3.40 -19.02
C GLY A 325 -42.37 3.58 -17.51
N LYS A 326 -41.15 3.38 -16.97
CA LYS A 326 -40.85 3.48 -15.53
C LYS A 326 -40.39 4.88 -15.08
N LEU A 327 -39.93 5.74 -15.99
CA LEU A 327 -39.62 7.13 -15.66
C LEU A 327 -40.92 7.91 -15.47
N LYS A 328 -41.19 8.35 -14.24
CA LYS A 328 -42.31 9.23 -13.90
C LYS A 328 -41.74 10.58 -13.45
N TYR A 329 -42.22 11.65 -14.05
CA TYR A 329 -41.91 13.00 -13.59
C TYR A 329 -42.81 13.35 -12.40
N THR A 330 -42.22 14.02 -11.41
CA THR A 330 -42.90 14.54 -10.23
C THR A 330 -42.53 16.02 -10.11
N THR A 331 -43.45 16.83 -9.60
CA THR A 331 -43.17 18.23 -9.26
C THR A 331 -42.60 18.37 -7.84
N SER A 332 -42.76 17.35 -6.99
CA SER A 332 -42.16 17.28 -5.66
C SER A 332 -40.64 17.08 -5.73
N ARG A 333 -39.90 17.82 -4.90
CA ARG A 333 -38.48 17.53 -4.64
C ARG A 333 -38.40 16.36 -3.65
N PHE A 334 -37.40 15.49 -3.82
CA PHE A 334 -37.20 14.34 -2.92
C PHE A 334 -37.08 14.73 -1.44
N ILE A 335 -36.48 15.90 -1.14
CA ILE A 335 -36.35 16.43 0.23
C ILE A 335 -37.66 16.96 0.82
N ASP A 336 -38.63 17.30 -0.02
CA ASP A 336 -39.95 17.76 0.43
C ASP A 336 -40.91 16.58 0.68
N TRP A 337 -40.55 15.37 0.23
CA TRP A 337 -41.33 14.16 0.48
C TRP A 337 -40.98 13.61 1.86
N THR A 338 -41.79 13.97 2.86
CA THR A 338 -41.62 13.47 4.23
C THR A 338 -42.42 12.17 4.41
N ASN A 339 -41.99 11.29 5.32
CA ASN A 339 -42.76 10.07 5.63
C ASN A 339 -44.22 10.35 6.06
N GLY A 340 -44.54 11.58 6.47
CA GLY A 340 -45.90 12.02 6.80
C GLY A 340 -46.81 12.27 5.59
N ASP A 341 -46.26 12.51 4.40
CA ASP A 341 -47.03 12.68 3.16
C ASP A 341 -47.57 11.34 2.60
N ASN A 342 -47.13 10.22 3.20
CA ASN A 342 -47.70 8.90 2.94
C ASN A 342 -49.05 8.68 3.68
N ASP A 343 -49.32 9.42 4.76
CA ASP A 343 -50.33 9.06 5.78
C ASP A 343 -51.54 10.03 5.87
N ASP A 344 -51.54 11.16 5.15
CA ASP A 344 -52.73 12.02 5.11
C ASP A 344 -53.80 11.45 4.16
N SER A 345 -54.66 10.62 4.73
CA SER A 345 -55.73 9.87 4.06
C SER A 345 -56.83 10.69 3.37
N ASN A 346 -56.80 12.04 3.44
CA ASN A 346 -57.88 12.87 2.92
C ASN A 346 -57.58 13.67 1.64
N THR A 347 -56.35 13.67 1.13
CA THR A 347 -56.04 14.17 -0.23
C THR A 347 -54.85 13.41 -0.82
N GLU A 348 -55.08 12.61 -1.86
CA GLU A 348 -54.00 11.90 -2.56
C GLU A 348 -53.06 12.92 -3.21
N HIS A 349 -51.85 13.12 -2.64
CA HIS A 349 -50.86 14.03 -3.20
C HIS A 349 -50.65 13.68 -4.68
N PRO A 350 -50.70 14.64 -5.62
CA PRO A 350 -50.73 14.36 -7.07
C PRO A 350 -49.52 13.54 -7.54
N ASP A 351 -48.38 13.71 -6.88
CA ASP A 351 -47.14 13.00 -7.18
C ASP A 351 -46.95 11.65 -6.43
N LYS A 352 -47.88 11.24 -5.55
CA LYS A 352 -47.77 10.02 -4.73
C LYS A 352 -47.56 8.76 -5.57
N LYS A 353 -48.34 8.59 -6.64
CA LYS A 353 -48.23 7.43 -7.55
C LYS A 353 -46.89 7.39 -8.28
N ALA A 354 -46.32 8.54 -8.63
CA ALA A 354 -45.02 8.61 -9.26
C ALA A 354 -43.89 8.21 -8.29
N ILE A 355 -43.98 8.66 -7.03
CA ILE A 355 -42.97 8.39 -6.00
C ILE A 355 -43.03 6.95 -5.52
N GLU A 356 -44.21 6.40 -5.25
CA GLU A 356 -44.38 4.98 -4.91
C GLU A 356 -43.90 4.04 -6.03
N ALA A 357 -44.15 4.41 -7.29
CA ALA A 357 -43.61 3.67 -8.43
C ALA A 357 -42.08 3.71 -8.44
N GLY A 358 -41.46 4.88 -8.19
CA GLY A 358 -40.01 5.03 -8.09
C GLY A 358 -39.38 4.23 -6.94
N MET A 359 -40.06 4.13 -5.78
CA MET A 359 -39.61 3.32 -4.64
C MET A 359 -39.64 1.81 -4.92
N LYS A 360 -40.61 1.34 -5.73
CA LYS A 360 -40.79 -0.08 -6.05
C LYS A 360 -39.87 -0.58 -7.17
N GLY A 361 -39.17 0.32 -7.88
CA GLY A 361 -38.27 0.01 -9.00
C GLY A 361 -39.01 -0.19 -10.31
#